data_AF-A0A170VLP9-F1
#
_entry.id   AF-A0A170VLP9-F1
#
_cell.length_a   1.000
_cell.length_b   1.000
_cell.length_c   1.000
_cell.angle_alpha   90.00
_cell.angle_beta   90.00
_cell.angle_gamma   90.00
#
_symmetry.space_group_name_H-M   'P 1'
#
loop_
_entity.id
_entity.type
_entity.pdbx_description
1 polymer ?
#
loop_
_entity_poly.entity_id
_entity_poly.type
_entity_poly.pdbx_seq_one_letter_code
_entity_poly.pdbx_strand_id
1 'polypeptide(L)' 'MCRTINLDYEEDTSISGIHGLKFTGGTDLVDSGLKDPRTACYRNGEQAPLGLLNISECRNGAPLFISYP' A
#
# COMPACT_ATOMS: atom_id res chain seq x y z
N MET A 1 1.45 -2.19 8.84
CA MET A 1 2.33 -1.96 7.67
C MET A 1 3.59 -1.28 8.16
N CYS A 2 4.77 -1.82 7.85
CA CYS A 2 6.04 -1.39 8.41
C CYS A 2 6.72 -0.28 7.59
N ARG A 3 5.92 0.60 7.00
CA ARG A 3 6.37 1.70 6.14
C ARG A 3 5.31 2.80 6.11
N THR A 4 5.73 4.00 5.72
CA THR A 4 4.82 5.10 5.39
C THR A 4 4.03 4.77 4.12
N ILE A 5 2.78 5.23 4.08
CA ILE A 5 1.95 5.20 2.88
C ILE A 5 1.50 6.60 2.51
N ASN A 6 1.33 6.80 1.22
CA ASN A 6 0.69 7.97 0.67
C ASN A 6 -0.75 7.60 0.32
N LEU A 7 -1.66 8.56 0.52
CA LEU A 7 -3.02 8.46 0.04
C LEU A 7 -3.19 9.52 -1.04
N ASP A 8 -3.80 9.13 -2.14
CA ASP A 8 -4.06 10.00 -3.28
C ASP A 8 -5.41 10.66 -3.11
N TYR A 9 -5.51 11.94 -3.45
CA TYR A 9 -6.79 12.62 -3.52
C TYR A 9 -7.67 11.97 -4.59
N GLU A 10 -8.91 11.66 -4.23
CA GLU A 10 -9.87 11.04 -5.14
C GLU A 10 -10.95 12.03 -5.56
N GLU A 11 -11.65 12.65 -4.60
CA GLU A 11 -12.80 13.51 -4.88
C GLU A 11 -13.17 14.40 -3.69
N ASP A 12 -13.92 15.45 -3.99
CA ASP A 12 -14.67 16.26 -3.02
C ASP A 12 -15.93 15.51 -2.60
N THR A 13 -16.21 15.43 -1.31
CA THR A 13 -17.42 14.77 -0.79
C THR A 13 -18.12 15.63 0.27
N SER A 14 -19.39 15.33 0.54
CA SER A 14 -20.15 15.95 1.62
C SER A 14 -20.83 14.89 2.45
N ILE A 15 -20.45 14.80 3.73
CA ILE A 15 -20.99 13.82 4.67
C ILE A 15 -21.71 14.59 5.76
N SER A 16 -23.02 14.34 5.90
CA SER A 16 -23.87 15.05 6.87
C SER A 16 -23.83 16.57 6.74
N GLY A 17 -23.69 17.08 5.51
CA GLY A 17 -23.63 18.51 5.21
C GLY A 17 -22.26 19.16 5.41
N ILE A 18 -21.23 18.40 5.79
CA ILE A 18 -19.85 18.90 5.94
C ILE A 18 -19.06 18.55 4.69
N HIS A 19 -18.50 19.55 4.03
CA HIS A 19 -17.61 19.37 2.89
C HIS A 19 -16.25 18.83 3.34
N GLY A 20 -15.76 17.79 2.67
CA GLY A 20 -14.47 17.19 2.92
C GLY A 20 -13.82 16.67 1.64
N LEU A 21 -12.54 16.34 1.74
CA LEU A 21 -11.73 15.79 0.64
C LEU A 21 -11.49 14.31 0.92
N LYS A 22 -11.85 13.44 -0.02
CA LYS A 22 -11.62 12.00 0.08
C LYS A 22 -10.23 11.67 -0.45
N PHE A 23 -9.48 10.88 0.31
CA PHE A 23 -8.18 10.34 -0.07
C PHE A 23 -8.20 8.83 0.03
N THR A 24 -7.64 8.13 -0.95
CA THR A 24 -7.62 6.67 -1.01
C THR A 24 -6.23 6.10 -1.29
N GLY A 25 -6.03 4.85 -0.88
CA GLY A 25 -4.78 4.15 -1.12
C GLY A 25 -4.70 3.68 -2.57
N GLY A 26 -3.58 3.99 -3.23
CA GLY A 26 -3.28 3.50 -4.55
C GLY A 26 -2.79 2.05 -4.56
N THR A 27 -2.52 1.53 -5.76
CA THR A 27 -1.91 0.20 -5.90
C THR A 27 -0.47 0.13 -5.40
N ASP A 28 0.20 1.27 -5.27
CA ASP A 28 1.55 1.42 -4.72
C ASP A 28 1.67 0.94 -3.26
N LEU A 29 0.56 0.88 -2.52
CA LEU A 29 0.47 0.40 -1.14
C LEU A 29 0.82 -1.09 -1.00
N VAL A 30 0.54 -1.89 -2.03
CA VAL A 30 0.77 -3.35 -2.05
C VAL A 30 1.57 -3.80 -3.27
N ASP A 31 2.22 -2.85 -3.96
CA ASP A 31 3.14 -3.15 -5.04
C ASP A 31 4.59 -3.20 -4.53
N SER A 32 5.38 -4.04 -5.18
CA SER A 32 6.83 -4.20 -4.94
C SER A 32 7.61 -4.10 -6.26
N GLY A 33 7.22 -3.16 -7.11
CA GLY A 33 7.86 -2.86 -8.40
C GLY A 33 7.30 -3.61 -9.60
N LEU A 34 6.10 -4.21 -9.53
CA LEU A 34 5.44 -4.82 -10.69
C LEU A 34 4.71 -3.78 -11.54
N LYS A 35 4.05 -2.80 -10.90
CA LYS A 35 3.23 -1.79 -11.59
C LYS A 35 3.89 -0.42 -11.55
N ASP A 36 4.44 -0.03 -10.41
CA ASP A 36 5.18 1.21 -10.20
C ASP A 36 6.64 0.90 -9.83
N PRO A 37 7.62 1.16 -10.73
CA PRO A 37 9.04 0.93 -10.47
C PRO A 37 9.57 1.60 -9.19
N ARG A 38 8.95 2.69 -8.74
CA ARG A 38 9.35 3.40 -7.51
C ARG A 38 9.11 2.56 -6.25
N THR A 39 8.22 1.58 -6.32
CA THR A 39 7.88 0.68 -5.19
C THR A 39 8.81 -0.54 -5.12
N ALA A 40 9.74 -0.70 -6.06
CA ALA A 40 10.68 -1.84 -6.08
C ALA A 40 11.55 -1.95 -4.82
N CYS A 41 11.77 -0.83 -4.13
CA CYS A 41 12.51 -0.79 -2.85
C CYS A 41 11.78 -1.50 -1.69
N TYR A 42 10.48 -1.78 -1.82
CA TYR A 42 9.72 -2.53 -0.81
C TYR A 42 9.78 -4.04 -0.98
N ARG A 43 10.57 -4.53 -1.96
CA ARG A 43 10.78 -5.96 -2.15
C ARG A 43 11.65 -6.52 -1.03
N ASN A 44 11.14 -7.55 -0.36
CA ASN A 44 11.89 -8.35 0.59
C ASN A 44 12.21 -9.71 -0.02
N GLY A 45 13.40 -9.82 -0.63
CA GLY A 45 13.85 -11.03 -1.33
C GLY A 45 13.19 -11.20 -2.70
N GLU A 46 12.47 -12.31 -2.88
CA GLU A 46 11.76 -12.58 -4.13
C GLU A 46 10.58 -11.63 -4.33
N GLN A 47 10.23 -11.40 -5.59
CA GLN A 47 9.13 -10.53 -5.95
C GLN A 47 7.80 -11.21 -5.63
N ALA A 48 7.03 -10.60 -4.72
CA ALA A 48 5.70 -11.07 -4.40
C ALA A 48 4.74 -10.83 -5.59
N PRO A 49 3.66 -11.63 -5.71
CA PRO A 49 2.60 -11.37 -6.68
C PRO A 49 1.97 -9.98 -6.48
N LEU A 50 1.45 -9.40 -7.56
CA LEU A 50 0.78 -8.10 -7.50
C LEU A 50 -0.39 -8.14 -6.50
N GLY A 51 -0.47 -7.13 -5.63
CA GLY A 51 -1.50 -7.06 -4.59
C GLY A 51 -1.05 -7.62 -3.23
N LEU A 52 0.17 -8.17 -3.15
CA LEU A 52 0.78 -8.65 -1.93
C LEU A 52 2.09 -7.93 -1.64
N LEU A 53 2.25 -7.52 -0.38
CA LEU A 53 3.50 -6.99 0.14
C LEU A 53 4.07 -7.92 1.22
N ASN A 54 5.27 -8.44 1.00
CA ASN A 54 6.02 -9.22 1.98
C ASN A 54 6.53 -8.30 3.10
N ILE A 55 6.12 -8.54 4.35
CA ILE A 55 6.53 -7.76 5.53
C ILE A 55 7.30 -8.60 6.56
N SER A 56 7.94 -9.69 6.11
CA SER A 56 8.63 -10.61 7.02
C SER A 56 9.80 -9.97 7.77
N GLU A 57 10.54 -9.03 7.14
CA GLU A 57 11.71 -8.37 7.78
C GLU A 57 11.34 -7.61 9.06
N CYS A 58 10.18 -6.96 9.08
CA CYS A 58 9.69 -6.23 10.25
C CYS A 58 8.88 -7.09 11.22
N ARG A 59 8.78 -8.39 10.95
CA ARG A 59 8.02 -9.38 11.73
C ARG A 59 8.90 -10.53 12.19
N ASN A 60 10.17 -10.24 12.47
CA ASN A 60 11.14 -11.20 13.00
C ASN A 60 11.26 -12.46 12.13
N GLY A 61 11.14 -12.31 10.81
CA GLY A 61 11.20 -13.41 9.85
C GLY A 61 9.92 -14.24 9.72
N ALA A 62 8.84 -13.92 10.44
CA ALA A 62 7.56 -14.60 10.25
C ALA A 62 7.00 -14.30 8.84
N PRO A 63 6.53 -15.31 8.09
CA PRO A 63 6.13 -15.17 6.67
C PRO A 63 4.77 -14.48 6.53
N LEU A 64 4.74 -13.17 6.78
CA LEU A 64 3.53 -12.35 6.77
C LEU A 64 3.46 -11.48 5.50
N PHE A 65 2.27 -11.43 4.92
CA PHE A 65 1.95 -10.65 3.73
C PHE A 65 0.75 -9.77 4.00
N ILE A 66 0.74 -8.57 3.42
CA ILE A 66 -0.38 -7.64 3.48
C ILE A 66 -0.97 -7.47 2.08
N SER A 67 -2.30 -7.43 2.00
CA SER A 67 -3.08 -7.15 0.81
C SER A 67 -4.16 -6.09 1.11
N TYR A 68 -4.84 -5.63 0.07
CA TYR A 68 -6.19 -5.10 0.24
C TYR A 68 -7.15 -6.23 0.65
N PRO A 69 -8.24 -5.92 1.39
CA PRO A 69 -9.28 -6.89 1.74
C PRO A 69 -9.89 -7.61 0.53
#